data_AF-A0A354CHX2-F1
#
_entry.id   AF-A0A354CHX2-F1
#
_cell.length_a   1.000
_cell.length_b   1.000
_cell.length_c   1.000
_cell.angle_alpha   90.00
_cell.angle_beta   90.00
_cell.angle_gamma   90.00
#
_symmetry.space_group_name_H-M   'P 1'
#
loop_
_entity.id
_entity.type
_entity.pdbx_description
1 polymer ?
#
loop_
_entity_poly.entity_id
_entity_poly.type
_entity_poly.pdbx_seq_one_letter_code
_entity_poly.pdbx_strand_id
1 'polypeptide(L)' 'MSRIFKFDNDVDTDQIIASQYLLLPNIDEMKSHAFESLDADFASGVKDGDIIVAGDNFGCGSSRE' A
#
# COMPACT_ATOMS: atom_id res chain seq x y z
N MET A 1 -10.82 17.37 4.66
CA MET A 1 -11.75 16.24 4.43
C MET A 1 -10.88 15.06 4.07
N SER A 2 -10.95 13.97 4.83
CA SER A 2 -10.18 12.76 4.57
C SER A 2 -10.62 12.11 3.26
N ARG A 3 -9.66 11.66 2.45
CA ARG A 3 -9.90 10.89 1.24
C ARG A 3 -10.02 9.42 1.59
N ILE A 4 -10.90 8.72 0.88
CA ILE A 4 -11.00 7.26 0.93
C ILE A 4 -10.31 6.71 -0.32
N PHE A 5 -9.33 5.83 -0.12
CA PHE A 5 -8.73 5.02 -1.17
C PHE A 5 -9.41 3.65 -1.16
N LYS A 6 -10.09 3.34 -2.26
CA LYS A 6 -10.82 2.08 -2.37
C LYS A 6 -10.04 1.10 -3.25
N PHE A 7 -9.78 -0.09 -2.73
CA PHE A 7 -9.22 -1.22 -3.47
C PHE A 7 -10.22 -2.38 -3.53
N ASP A 8 -9.97 -3.31 -4.44
CA ASP A 8 -10.80 -4.51 -4.65
C ASP A 8 -10.47 -5.62 -3.64
N ASN A 9 -10.99 -6.83 -3.89
CA ASN A 9 -10.67 -8.04 -3.15
C ASN A 9 -9.24 -8.53 -3.47
N ASP A 10 -8.70 -9.37 -2.60
CA ASP A 10 -7.46 -10.13 -2.82
C ASP A 10 -6.22 -9.26 -3.10
N VAL A 11 -6.17 -8.07 -2.49
CA VAL A 11 -4.97 -7.23 -2.53
C VAL A 11 -3.88 -7.89 -1.69
N ASP A 12 -2.82 -8.36 -2.35
CA ASP A 12 -1.74 -9.10 -1.70
C ASP A 12 -0.60 -8.21 -1.22
N THR A 13 0.28 -8.76 -0.36
CA THR A 13 1.36 -8.00 0.26
C THR A 13 2.41 -7.46 -0.72
N ASP A 14 2.54 -8.01 -1.92
CA ASP A 14 3.40 -7.46 -2.99
C ASP A 14 2.73 -6.29 -3.72
N GLN A 15 1.40 -6.30 -3.84
CA GLN A 15 0.64 -5.16 -4.34
C GLN A 15 0.62 -3.99 -3.34
N ILE A 16 0.67 -4.27 -2.04
CA ILE A 16 0.81 -3.26 -0.99
C ILE A 16 2.23 -2.67 -1.01
N ILE A 17 3.26 -3.51 -1.08
CA ILE A 17 4.65 -3.09 -1.19
C ILE A 17 5.48 -4.18 -1.89
N ALA A 18 6.09 -3.85 -3.02
CA ALA A 18 6.86 -4.83 -3.78
C ALA A 18 8.07 -5.34 -2.99
N SER A 19 8.39 -6.63 -3.14
CA SER A 19 9.48 -7.31 -2.42
C SER A 19 10.84 -6.62 -2.53
N GLN A 20 11.10 -5.95 -3.67
CA GLN A 20 12.35 -5.24 -3.92
C GLN A 20 12.57 -4.05 -2.96
N TYR A 21 11.50 -3.47 -2.44
CA TYR A 21 11.55 -2.33 -1.52
C TYR A 21 11.71 -2.76 -0.07
N LEU A 22 11.55 -4.05 0.26
CA LEU A 22 11.75 -4.58 1.62
C LEU A 22 13.21 -4.54 2.09
N LEU A 23 14.15 -4.37 1.16
CA LEU A 23 15.57 -4.23 1.45
C LEU A 23 15.98 -2.78 1.70
N LEU A 24 15.06 -1.82 1.55
CA LEU A 24 15.34 -0.43 1.86
C LEU A 24 15.59 -0.28 3.38
N PRO A 25 16.58 0.54 3.76
CA PRO A 25 17.02 0.61 5.16
C PRO A 25 15.99 1.29 6.08
N ASN A 26 15.08 2.08 5.51
CA ASN A 26 14.22 2.99 6.26
C ASN A 26 12.77 2.87 5.77
N ILE A 27 11.83 2.87 6.72
CA ILE A 27 10.38 2.85 6.43
C ILE A 27 9.97 4.08 5.58
N ASP A 28 10.63 5.22 5.77
CA ASP A 28 10.30 6.46 5.03
C ASP A 28 10.46 6.29 3.51
N GLU A 29 11.51 5.59 3.09
CA GLU A 29 11.73 5.28 1.67
C GLU A 29 10.72 4.23 1.17
N MET A 30 10.42 3.21 2.00
CA MET A 30 9.43 2.19 1.66
C MET A 30 8.03 2.78 1.45
N LYS A 31 7.63 3.75 2.28
CA LYS A 31 6.32 4.42 2.18
C LYS A 31 6.11 5.10 0.83
N SER A 32 7.18 5.59 0.21
CA SER A 32 7.11 6.25 -1.10
C SER A 32 6.74 5.29 -2.24
N HIS A 33 6.78 3.97 -1.99
CA HIS A 33 6.43 2.91 -2.94
C HIS A 33 5.17 2.13 -2.54
N ALA A 34 4.45 2.57 -1.51
CA ALA A 34 3.23 1.91 -1.06
C ALA A 34 2.16 1.97 -2.17
N PHE A 35 1.55 0.81 -2.46
CA PHE A 35 0.50 0.63 -3.47
C PHE A 35 0.89 1.04 -4.90
N GLU A 36 2.19 1.19 -5.20
CA GLU A 36 2.69 1.67 -6.50
C GLU A 36 2.18 0.83 -7.69
N SER A 37 2.01 -0.48 -7.49
CA SER A 37 1.48 -1.38 -8.52
C SER A 37 -0.02 -1.21 -8.78
N LEU A 38 -0.79 -0.69 -7.82
CA LEU A 38 -2.22 -0.46 -7.95
C LEU A 38 -2.53 0.97 -8.38
N ASP A 39 -1.80 1.94 -7.83
CA ASP A 39 -1.93 3.37 -8.12
C ASP A 39 -0.57 4.06 -7.90
N ALA A 40 0.11 4.39 -9.00
CA ALA A 40 1.42 5.02 -8.97
C ALA A 40 1.43 6.43 -8.33
N ASP A 41 0.27 7.08 -8.18
CA ASP A 41 0.15 8.39 -7.52
C ASP A 41 -0.22 8.26 -6.03
N PHE A 42 -0.51 7.05 -5.54
CA PHE A 42 -1.00 6.82 -4.18
C PHE A 42 -0.11 7.47 -3.12
N ALA A 43 1.19 7.16 -3.16
CA ALA A 43 2.14 7.63 -2.14
C ALA A 43 2.31 9.16 -2.16
N SER A 44 2.13 9.80 -3.32
CA SER A 44 2.20 11.26 -3.45
C SER A 44 0.90 11.96 -3.03
N GLY A 45 -0.23 11.26 -3.16
CA GLY A 45 -1.56 11.80 -2.93
C GLY A 45 -2.13 11.57 -1.52
N VAL A 46 -1.62 10.59 -0.78
CA VAL A 46 -2.09 10.22 0.56
C VAL A 46 -1.65 11.24 1.61
N LYS A 47 -2.53 11.51 2.57
CA LYS A 47 -2.30 12.41 3.69
C LYS A 47 -2.71 11.78 5.01
N ASP A 48 -2.16 12.29 6.10
CA ASP A 48 -2.60 11.92 7.44
C ASP A 48 -4.11 12.07 7.60
N GLY A 49 -4.73 10.99 8.07
CA GLY A 49 -6.19 10.90 8.26
C GLY A 49 -6.96 10.37 7.05
N ASP A 50 -6.30 10.07 5.92
CA ASP A 50 -6.90 9.31 4.83
C ASP A 50 -7.12 7.85 5.23
N ILE A 51 -8.08 7.19 4.57
CA ILE A 51 -8.53 5.85 4.93
C ILE A 51 -8.41 4.93 3.73
N ILE A 52 -7.85 3.74 3.94
CA ILE A 52 -7.87 2.65 2.97
C ILE A 52 -9.09 1.77 3.25
N VAL A 53 -9.88 1.50 2.22
CA VAL A 53 -10.98 0.55 2.24
C VAL A 53 -10.71 -0.47 1.15
N ALA A 54 -10.61 -1.73 1.52
CA ALA A 54 -10.41 -2.83 0.57
C ALA A 54 -11.55 -3.84 0.68
N GLY A 55 -11.62 -4.71 -0.32
CA GLY A 55 -12.54 -5.84 -0.32
C GLY A 55 -12.08 -6.98 0.61
N ASP A 56 -12.62 -8.17 0.35
CA ASP A 56 -12.26 -9.39 1.08
C ASP A 56 -10.77 -9.75 0.86
N ASN A 57 -10.17 -10.41 1.85
CA ASN A 57 -8.82 -10.96 1.78
C ASN A 57 -7.70 -9.93 1.51
N PHE A 58 -7.86 -8.69 2.01
CA PHE A 58 -6.82 -7.67 1.98
C PHE A 58 -5.60 -8.06 2.84
N GLY A 59 -4.39 -7.87 2.29
CA GLY A 59 -3.14 -8.24 2.93
C GLY A 59 -2.79 -9.72 2.80
N CYS A 60 -3.36 -10.42 1.81
CA CYS A 60 -3.07 -11.83 1.58
C CYS A 60 -1.66 -12.03 0.98
N GLY A 61 -1.24 -13.28 0.83
CA GLY A 61 0.07 -13.61 0.27
C GLY A 61 1.14 -13.81 1.33
N SER A 62 2.36 -13.31 1.07
CA SER A 62 3.50 -13.56 1.96
C SER A 62 3.37 -12.81 3.29
N SER A 63 3.78 -13.43 4.40
CA SER A 63 3.85 -12.78 5.70
C SER A 63 4.89 -11.65 5.67
N ARG A 64 4.43 -10.42 5.88
CA ARG A 64 5.23 -9.20 5.95
C ARG A 64 4.70 -8.34 7.11
N GLU A 65 5.60 -7.61 7.75
CA GLU A 65 5.27 -6.62 8.77
C GLU A 65 5.08 -5.22 8.17
#